data_AF-A0A6B3N8V2-F1
#
_entry.id   AF-A0A6B3N8V2-F1
#
_cell.length_a   1.000
_cell.length_b   1.000
_cell.length_c   1.000
_cell.angle_alpha   90.00
_cell.angle_beta   90.00
_cell.angle_gamma   90.00
#
_symmetry.space_group_name_H-M   'P 1'
#
loop_
_entity.id
_entity.type
_entity.pdbx_description
1 polymer ?
#
loop_
_entity_poly.entity_id
_entity_poly.type
_entity_poly.pdbx_seq_one_letter_code
_entity_poly.pdbx_strand_id
1 'polypeptide(L)'
;MKLEVKATNSPPPSSVLQHAWERQSTYGKNAKASQSRFFCLRIGILVLSVLATLLAVTHSVIGEILGNSHAAIKVIHLFLLLVPIILSVLLAGAVKFDKGNNWILLRGSAELLKKEIYCYRARVGNYSDLNSRDALLANKVKLISQRLKGTPIHYTSLSPYEGEVLSKNNLFNLFKGKGNKPQEEHNKNDDKFSDLTATNYLKWRLEDQFNWYRKKTRQLDKQLHYFQWGVYILGGIGTFLVAVKQEIWVAVSTVLAAVFSSFLEIKRVEATLIAYNQAADDLYDISTWWSSLSDQAKLDNFELLVLKTETTIQSENAGWVQEMNDALTELYGETKKLDTESSHEFKG
;
A
#
# COMPACT_ATOMS: atom_id res chain seq x y z
N MET A 1 -8.61 14.33 -55.64
CA MET A 1 -7.31 13.85 -55.14
C MET A 1 -7.14 14.39 -53.72
N LYS A 2 -7.60 13.64 -52.71
CA LYS A 2 -7.45 14.01 -51.28
C LYS A 2 -6.06 13.57 -50.85
N LEU A 3 -5.19 14.53 -50.56
CA LEU A 3 -3.94 14.26 -49.87
C LEU A 3 -4.28 14.03 -48.40
N GLU A 4 -4.32 12.75 -48.00
CA GLU A 4 -4.25 12.37 -46.58
C GLU A 4 -2.87 12.78 -46.05
N VAL A 5 -2.87 13.84 -45.23
CA VAL A 5 -1.72 14.18 -44.39
C VAL A 5 -1.65 13.12 -43.29
N LYS A 6 -0.82 12.11 -43.53
CA LYS A 6 -0.49 11.04 -42.62
C LYS A 6 0.04 11.64 -41.30
N ALA A 7 -0.50 11.16 -40.19
CA ALA A 7 -0.12 11.57 -38.84
C ALA A 7 1.40 11.54 -38.66
N THR A 8 1.87 12.58 -37.98
CA THR A 8 3.24 12.98 -37.69
C THR A 8 4.16 11.83 -37.25
N ASN A 9 5.36 11.81 -37.87
CA ASN A 9 6.50 10.97 -37.55
C ASN A 9 7.02 11.20 -36.11
N SER A 10 6.44 10.53 -35.12
CA SER A 10 7.12 10.34 -33.84
C SER A 10 8.15 9.22 -34.01
N PRO A 11 9.43 9.40 -33.61
CA PRO A 11 10.40 8.31 -33.60
C PRO A 11 9.88 7.15 -32.76
N PRO A 12 10.23 5.89 -33.08
CA PRO A 12 9.83 4.76 -32.26
C PRO A 12 10.30 4.97 -30.82
N PRO A 13 9.50 4.57 -29.82
CA PRO A 13 9.83 4.75 -28.41
C PRO A 13 11.20 4.14 -28.11
N SER A 14 12.02 4.82 -27.30
CA SER A 14 13.29 4.24 -26.84
C SER A 14 13.01 2.89 -26.19
N SER A 15 13.69 1.84 -26.64
CA SER A 15 13.56 0.49 -26.08
C SER A 15 13.90 0.47 -24.59
N VAL A 16 14.82 1.34 -24.15
CA VAL A 16 15.17 1.49 -22.74
C VAL A 16 14.01 2.08 -21.94
N LEU A 17 13.33 3.11 -22.46
CA LEU A 17 12.17 3.72 -21.82
C LEU A 17 11.01 2.72 -21.72
N GLN A 18 10.79 1.90 -22.76
CA GLN A 18 9.81 0.82 -22.73
C GLN A 18 10.13 -0.19 -21.61
N HIS A 19 11.36 -0.68 -21.54
CA HIS A 19 11.76 -1.61 -20.49
C HIS A 19 11.68 -1.00 -19.09
N ALA A 20 11.92 0.32 -18.94
CA ALA A 20 11.75 1.02 -17.67
C ALA A 20 10.27 1.02 -17.23
N TRP A 21 9.33 1.31 -18.14
CA TRP A 21 7.89 1.23 -17.86
C TRP A 21 7.41 -0.19 -17.55
N GLU A 22 7.85 -1.18 -18.31
CA GLU A 22 7.55 -2.61 -18.05
C GLU A 22 8.03 -3.02 -16.66
N ARG A 23 9.23 -2.59 -16.28
CA ARG A 23 9.81 -2.86 -14.96
C ARG A 23 9.02 -2.17 -13.85
N GLN A 24 8.71 -0.89 -14.02
CA GLN A 24 7.92 -0.11 -13.08
C GLN A 24 6.55 -0.77 -12.86
N SER A 25 5.89 -1.18 -13.93
CA SER A 25 4.57 -1.80 -13.85
C SER A 25 4.62 -3.19 -13.22
N THR A 26 5.65 -3.97 -13.52
CA THR A 26 5.91 -5.28 -12.88
C THR A 26 6.04 -5.11 -11.37
N TYR A 27 6.85 -4.16 -10.91
CA TYR A 27 6.99 -3.89 -9.48
C TYR A 27 5.69 -3.39 -8.85
N GLY A 28 4.99 -2.46 -9.48
CA GLY A 28 3.71 -1.95 -8.99
C GLY A 28 2.61 -3.02 -8.87
N LYS A 29 2.47 -3.90 -9.86
CA LYS A 29 1.50 -5.01 -9.85
C LYS A 29 1.81 -6.01 -8.73
N ASN A 30 3.07 -6.43 -8.61
CA ASN A 30 3.48 -7.40 -7.60
C ASN A 30 3.42 -6.81 -6.18
N ALA A 31 3.70 -5.50 -6.02
CA ALA A 31 3.51 -4.79 -4.75
C ALA A 31 2.05 -4.84 -4.30
N LYS A 32 1.09 -4.52 -5.17
CA LYS A 32 -0.35 -4.56 -4.85
C LYS A 32 -0.83 -5.97 -4.48
N ALA A 33 -0.37 -6.98 -5.21
CA ALA A 33 -0.72 -8.37 -4.94
C ALA A 33 -0.17 -8.83 -3.58
N SER A 34 1.10 -8.54 -3.30
CA SER A 34 1.74 -8.88 -2.02
C SER A 34 1.14 -8.11 -0.85
N GLN A 35 0.82 -6.82 -1.03
CA GLN A 35 0.15 -5.99 -0.04
C GLN A 35 -1.23 -6.55 0.32
N SER A 36 -2.01 -6.98 -0.69
CA SER A 36 -3.35 -7.54 -0.45
C SER A 36 -3.28 -8.84 0.35
N ARG A 37 -2.32 -9.72 0.04
CA ARG A 37 -2.10 -10.97 0.80
C ARG A 37 -1.71 -10.68 2.25
N PHE A 38 -0.80 -9.73 2.47
CA PHE A 38 -0.39 -9.30 3.81
C PHE A 38 -1.60 -8.83 4.64
N PHE A 39 -2.40 -7.91 4.10
CA PHE A 39 -3.58 -7.41 4.82
C PHE A 39 -4.66 -8.47 5.00
N CYS A 40 -4.89 -9.36 4.04
CA CYS A 40 -5.84 -10.46 4.21
C CYS A 40 -5.44 -11.39 5.36
N LEU A 41 -4.16 -11.74 5.46
CA LEU A 41 -3.66 -12.57 6.56
C LEU A 41 -3.83 -11.88 7.91
N ARG A 42 -3.46 -10.59 8.00
CA ARG A 42 -3.62 -9.80 9.23
C ARG A 42 -5.06 -9.65 9.66
N ILE A 43 -5.96 -9.37 8.72
CA ILE A 43 -7.41 -9.33 8.99
C ILE A 43 -7.89 -10.70 9.47
N GLY A 44 -7.41 -11.80 8.89
CA GLY A 44 -7.72 -13.15 9.35
C GLY A 44 -7.32 -13.40 10.82
N ILE A 45 -6.11 -12.98 11.21
CA ILE A 45 -5.62 -13.08 12.59
C ILE A 45 -6.50 -12.26 13.55
N LEU A 46 -6.85 -11.02 13.19
CA LEU A 46 -7.72 -10.15 13.99
C LEU A 46 -9.16 -10.69 14.11
N VAL A 47 -9.69 -11.30 13.05
CA VAL A 47 -11.01 -11.94 13.10
C VAL A 47 -10.97 -13.16 14.03
N LEU A 48 -9.91 -13.96 13.95
CA LEU A 48 -9.75 -15.13 14.82
C LEU A 48 -9.58 -14.74 16.30
N SER A 49 -8.91 -13.63 16.62
CA SER A 49 -8.81 -13.16 18.00
C SER A 49 -10.17 -12.77 18.57
N VAL A 50 -11.01 -12.05 17.81
CA VAL A 50 -12.39 -11.73 18.21
C VAL A 50 -13.22 -13.00 18.40
N LEU A 51 -13.12 -13.95 17.47
CA LEU A 51 -13.85 -15.22 17.56
C LEU A 51 -13.40 -16.04 18.77
N ALA A 52 -12.10 -16.06 19.10
CA ALA A 52 -11.59 -16.74 20.28
C ALA A 52 -12.23 -16.18 21.55
N THR A 53 -12.23 -14.86 21.70
CA THR A 53 -12.82 -14.18 22.87
C THR A 53 -14.33 -14.40 22.94
N LEU A 54 -15.03 -14.32 21.80
CA LEU A 54 -16.47 -14.56 21.75
C LEU A 54 -16.81 -16.01 22.13
N LEU A 55 -16.05 -16.99 21.64
CA LEU A 55 -16.21 -18.39 22.01
C LEU A 55 -15.96 -18.62 23.50
N ALA A 56 -14.95 -17.95 24.08
CA ALA A 56 -14.63 -18.09 25.50
C ALA A 56 -15.76 -17.54 26.39
N VAL A 57 -16.26 -16.36 26.07
CA VAL A 57 -17.37 -15.73 26.79
C VAL A 57 -18.67 -16.53 26.64
N THR A 58 -19.00 -16.97 25.43
CA THR A 58 -20.21 -17.78 25.19
C THR A 58 -20.14 -19.15 25.85
N HIS A 59 -18.97 -19.80 25.87
CA HIS A 59 -18.76 -21.05 26.59
C HIS A 59 -19.09 -20.89 28.08
N SER A 60 -18.59 -19.81 28.71
CA SER A 60 -18.83 -19.56 30.13
C SER A 60 -20.32 -19.34 30.43
N VAL A 61 -21.00 -18.49 29.64
CA VAL A 61 -22.43 -18.19 29.84
C VAL A 61 -23.30 -19.43 29.62
N ILE A 62 -23.05 -20.22 28.57
CA ILE A 62 -23.82 -21.44 28.29
C ILE A 62 -23.57 -22.50 29.37
N GLY A 63 -22.34 -22.62 29.87
CA GLY A 63 -21.99 -23.53 30.97
C GLY A 63 -22.78 -23.25 32.25
N GLU A 64 -22.97 -21.97 32.58
CA GLU A 64 -23.78 -21.56 33.73
C GLU A 64 -25.28 -21.88 33.58
N ILE A 65 -25.83 -21.73 32.37
CA ILE A 65 -27.28 -21.90 32.12
C ILE A 65 -27.68 -23.37 31.93
N LEU A 66 -26.94 -24.10 31.09
CA LEU A 66 -27.30 -25.46 30.65
C LEU A 66 -26.55 -26.54 31.42
N GLY A 67 -25.44 -26.22 32.09
CA GLY A 67 -24.59 -27.20 32.78
C GLY A 67 -23.66 -27.96 31.83
N ASN A 68 -22.45 -28.27 32.30
CA ASN A 68 -21.29 -28.70 31.48
C ASN A 68 -21.44 -30.02 30.71
N SER A 69 -22.52 -30.78 30.91
CA SER A 69 -22.72 -32.10 30.30
C SER A 69 -23.38 -32.06 28.91
N HIS A 70 -23.91 -30.91 28.48
CA HIS A 70 -24.54 -30.78 27.17
C HIS A 70 -23.56 -30.92 26.01
N ALA A 71 -23.96 -31.63 24.95
CA ALA A 71 -23.14 -31.83 23.75
C ALA A 71 -22.67 -30.52 23.10
N ALA A 72 -23.48 -29.46 23.17
CA ALA A 72 -23.14 -28.14 22.66
C ALA A 72 -21.89 -27.54 23.31
N ILE A 73 -21.72 -27.71 24.63
CA ILE A 73 -20.56 -27.21 25.37
C ILE A 73 -19.29 -27.94 24.94
N LYS A 74 -19.37 -29.26 24.72
CA LYS A 74 -18.25 -30.06 24.19
C LYS A 74 -17.81 -29.57 22.81
N VAL A 75 -18.74 -29.20 21.94
CA VAL A 75 -18.44 -28.64 20.61
C VAL A 75 -17.74 -27.29 20.74
N ILE A 76 -18.25 -26.38 21.57
CA ILE A 76 -17.62 -25.06 21.81
C ILE A 76 -16.21 -25.24 22.41
N HIS A 77 -16.04 -26.16 23.35
CA HIS A 77 -14.75 -26.49 23.95
C HIS A 77 -13.74 -26.99 22.92
N LEU A 78 -14.16 -27.83 21.97
CA LEU A 78 -13.31 -28.24 20.85
C LEU A 78 -12.83 -27.05 20.02
N PHE A 79 -13.73 -26.12 19.68
CA PHE A 79 -13.34 -24.90 18.95
C PHE A 79 -12.40 -24.01 19.77
N LEU A 80 -12.60 -23.89 21.08
CA LEU A 80 -11.71 -23.15 21.98
C LEU A 80 -10.28 -23.71 21.99
N LEU A 81 -10.10 -25.02 21.80
CA LEU A 81 -8.79 -25.63 21.65
C LEU A 81 -8.21 -25.46 20.24
N LEU A 82 -9.06 -25.50 19.20
CA LEU A 82 -8.63 -25.36 17.81
C LEU A 82 -8.21 -23.93 17.45
N VAL A 83 -8.91 -22.91 17.94
CA VAL A 83 -8.64 -21.52 17.55
C VAL A 83 -7.22 -21.06 17.91
N PRO A 84 -6.69 -21.28 19.13
CA PRO A 84 -5.30 -20.96 19.46
C PRO A 84 -4.29 -21.72 18.58
N ILE A 85 -4.55 -22.98 18.26
CA ILE A 85 -3.67 -23.77 17.37
C ILE A 85 -3.64 -23.16 15.97
N ILE A 86 -4.81 -22.83 15.40
CA ILE A 86 -4.92 -22.17 14.10
C ILE A 86 -4.22 -20.80 14.13
N LEU A 87 -4.41 -20.04 15.22
CA LEU A 87 -3.78 -18.74 15.42
C LEU A 87 -2.25 -18.85 15.42
N SER A 88 -1.68 -19.81 16.16
CA SER A 88 -0.24 -20.07 16.18
C SER A 88 0.30 -20.47 14.82
N VAL A 89 -0.41 -21.33 14.08
CA VAL A 89 -0.02 -21.71 12.70
C VAL A 89 -0.07 -20.52 11.75
N LEU A 90 -1.10 -19.69 11.84
CA LEU A 90 -1.23 -18.48 11.03
C LEU A 90 -0.18 -17.43 11.37
N LEU A 91 0.15 -17.26 12.65
CA LEU A 91 1.17 -16.32 13.10
C LEU A 91 2.56 -16.78 12.67
N ALA A 92 2.89 -18.05 12.84
CA ALA A 92 4.12 -18.64 12.31
C ALA A 92 4.18 -18.53 10.78
N GLY A 93 3.05 -18.76 10.10
CA GLY A 93 2.91 -18.55 8.67
C GLY A 93 3.12 -17.09 8.26
N ALA A 94 2.58 -16.14 9.02
CA ALA A 94 2.76 -14.71 8.81
C ALA A 94 4.24 -14.32 8.98
N VAL A 95 4.91 -14.77 10.03
CA VAL A 95 6.33 -14.45 10.23
C VAL A 95 7.20 -15.09 9.15
N LYS A 96 6.92 -16.34 8.76
CA LYS A 96 7.78 -17.13 7.87
C LYS A 96 7.55 -16.87 6.38
N PHE A 97 6.29 -16.70 5.97
CA PHE A 97 5.90 -16.51 4.57
C PHE A 97 5.58 -15.05 4.23
N ASP A 98 5.11 -14.28 5.21
CA ASP A 98 4.84 -12.86 5.03
C ASP A 98 6.10 -12.06 5.34
N LYS A 99 7.01 -12.04 4.37
CA LYS A 99 8.11 -11.06 4.28
C LYS A 99 7.49 -9.70 3.98
N GLY A 100 6.83 -9.07 4.96
CA GLY A 100 6.06 -7.83 4.78
C GLY A 100 6.83 -6.70 4.08
N ASN A 101 8.17 -6.74 4.14
CA ASN A 101 9.03 -5.81 3.44
C ASN A 101 8.92 -5.88 1.89
N ASN A 102 8.49 -7.02 1.32
CA ASN A 102 8.47 -7.23 -0.12
C ASN A 102 7.58 -6.23 -0.86
N TRP A 103 6.37 -5.98 -0.37
CA TRP A 103 5.44 -5.06 -1.04
C TRP A 103 5.88 -3.60 -0.88
N ILE A 104 6.52 -3.26 0.24
CA ILE A 104 7.07 -1.92 0.52
C ILE A 104 8.25 -1.64 -0.41
N LEU A 105 9.23 -2.55 -0.49
CA LEU A 105 10.40 -2.42 -1.36
C LEU A 105 10.02 -2.38 -2.84
N LEU A 106 9.06 -3.23 -3.27
CA LEU A 106 8.55 -3.21 -4.64
C LEU A 106 7.84 -1.90 -4.96
N ARG A 107 6.99 -1.40 -4.06
CA ARG A 107 6.30 -0.11 -4.24
C ARG A 107 7.31 1.04 -4.28
N GLY A 108 8.23 1.10 -3.32
CA GLY A 108 9.26 2.13 -3.26
C GLY A 108 10.14 2.14 -4.51
N SER A 109 10.50 0.96 -5.03
CA SER A 109 11.26 0.84 -6.27
C SER A 109 10.45 1.22 -7.52
N ALA A 110 9.15 0.92 -7.55
CA ALA A 110 8.27 1.33 -8.64
C ALA A 110 8.12 2.86 -8.71
N GLU A 111 7.94 3.53 -7.58
CA GLU A 111 7.86 4.99 -7.52
C GLU A 111 9.20 5.65 -7.88
N LEU A 112 10.32 5.08 -7.45
CA LEU A 112 11.64 5.57 -7.84
C LEU A 112 11.90 5.41 -9.36
N LEU A 113 11.45 4.30 -9.96
CA LEU A 113 11.49 4.15 -11.42
C LEU A 113 10.60 5.18 -12.11
N LYS A 114 9.41 5.45 -11.57
CA LYS A 114 8.49 6.46 -12.10
C LYS A 114 9.15 7.83 -12.13
N LYS A 115 9.83 8.23 -11.04
CA LYS A 115 10.65 9.46 -11.01
C LYS A 115 11.69 9.50 -12.12
N GLU A 116 12.52 8.47 -12.27
CA GLU A 116 13.58 8.44 -13.29
C GLU A 116 13.00 8.50 -14.71
N ILE A 117 11.87 7.85 -14.95
CA ILE A 117 11.13 7.92 -16.22
C ILE A 117 10.65 9.35 -16.52
N TYR A 118 10.07 10.04 -15.54
CA TYR A 118 9.59 11.41 -15.74
C TYR A 118 10.74 12.41 -15.92
N CYS A 119 11.85 12.27 -15.19
CA CYS A 119 13.06 13.07 -15.42
C CYS A 119 13.66 12.80 -16.81
N TYR A 120 13.69 11.55 -17.26
CA TYR A 120 14.15 11.17 -18.60
C TYR A 120 13.29 11.84 -19.67
N ARG A 121 11.96 11.71 -19.56
CA ARG A 121 11.03 12.29 -20.53
C ARG A 121 11.06 13.81 -20.52
N ALA A 122 11.26 14.45 -19.37
CA ALA A 122 11.40 15.90 -19.26
C ALA A 122 12.78 16.42 -19.70
N ARG A 123 13.77 15.53 -19.91
CA ARG A 123 15.15 15.87 -20.31
C ARG A 123 15.86 16.81 -19.33
N VAL A 124 15.69 16.57 -18.04
CA VAL A 124 16.23 17.40 -16.96
C VAL A 124 17.33 16.70 -16.17
N GLY A 125 18.18 17.47 -15.49
CA GLY A 125 19.28 16.96 -14.68
C GLY A 125 20.24 16.10 -15.50
N ASN A 126 20.45 14.87 -15.03
CA ASN A 126 21.34 13.91 -15.69
C ASN A 126 20.86 13.46 -17.07
N TYR A 127 19.62 13.78 -17.47
CA TYR A 127 19.04 13.37 -18.76
C TYR A 127 19.02 14.48 -19.82
N SER A 128 19.68 15.61 -19.55
CA SER A 128 19.81 16.72 -20.49
C SER A 128 20.60 16.35 -21.76
N ASP A 129 21.61 15.49 -21.64
CA ASP A 129 22.40 14.97 -22.77
C ASP A 129 21.69 13.84 -23.51
N LEU A 130 21.30 14.10 -24.76
CA LEU A 130 20.58 13.17 -25.63
C LEU A 130 21.40 11.92 -26.00
N ASN A 131 22.73 12.02 -26.01
CA ASN A 131 23.58 10.90 -26.43
C ASN A 131 23.76 9.86 -25.33
N SER A 132 23.72 10.30 -24.06
CA SER A 132 23.96 9.42 -22.90
C SER A 132 22.68 9.08 -22.12
N ARG A 133 21.56 9.78 -22.33
CA ARG A 133 20.32 9.59 -21.54
C ARG A 133 19.82 8.14 -21.48
N ASP A 134 19.91 7.39 -22.58
CA ASP A 134 19.45 5.99 -22.65
C ASP A 134 20.36 5.08 -21.81
N ALA A 135 21.68 5.26 -21.92
CA ALA A 135 22.64 4.52 -21.11
C ALA A 135 22.50 4.85 -19.62
N LEU A 136 22.23 6.11 -19.28
CA LEU A 136 22.00 6.56 -17.91
C LEU A 136 20.72 5.97 -17.34
N LEU A 137 19.60 5.99 -18.09
CA LEU A 137 18.35 5.38 -17.65
C LEU A 137 18.51 3.87 -17.44
N ALA A 138 19.16 3.18 -18.38
CA ALA A 138 19.46 1.75 -18.23
C ALA A 138 20.27 1.46 -16.97
N ASN A 139 21.27 2.30 -16.66
CA ASN A 139 22.05 2.19 -15.43
C ASN A 139 21.19 2.43 -14.18
N LYS A 140 20.31 3.44 -14.18
CA LYS A 140 19.38 3.69 -13.06
C LYS A 140 18.41 2.53 -12.84
N VAL A 141 17.82 1.99 -13.90
CA VAL A 141 16.95 0.80 -13.84
C VAL A 141 17.70 -0.39 -13.25
N LYS A 142 18.97 -0.59 -13.66
CA LYS A 142 19.84 -1.63 -13.11
C LYS A 142 20.12 -1.42 -11.63
N LEU A 143 20.50 -0.22 -11.21
CA LEU A 143 20.78 0.11 -9.81
C LEU A 143 19.56 -0.09 -8.92
N ILE A 144 18.38 0.35 -9.37
CA ILE A 144 17.12 0.15 -8.64
C ILE A 144 16.80 -1.34 -8.51
N SER A 145 16.98 -2.10 -9.59
CA SER A 145 16.79 -3.55 -9.56
C SER A 145 17.82 -4.27 -8.67
N GLN A 146 19.05 -3.76 -8.60
CA GLN A 146 20.10 -4.28 -7.72
C GLN A 146 19.77 -4.07 -6.24
N ARG A 147 19.06 -3.00 -5.86
CA ARG A 147 18.57 -2.81 -4.47
C ARG A 147 17.61 -3.91 -4.03
N LEU A 148 16.94 -4.57 -4.98
CA LEU A 148 16.08 -5.70 -4.71
C LEU A 148 16.85 -7.02 -4.66
N LYS A 149 18.06 -7.09 -5.24
CA LYS A 149 18.90 -8.29 -5.18
C LYS A 149 19.33 -8.56 -3.74
N GLY A 150 19.25 -9.81 -3.33
CA GLY A 150 19.54 -10.21 -1.94
C GLY A 150 18.43 -9.88 -0.96
N THR A 151 17.37 -9.18 -1.39
CA THR A 151 16.17 -9.03 -0.56
C THR A 151 15.29 -10.28 -0.66
N PRO A 152 14.38 -10.50 0.30
CA PRO A 152 13.51 -11.66 0.29
C PRO A 152 12.59 -11.78 -0.94
N ILE A 153 12.46 -10.71 -1.75
CA ILE A 153 11.75 -10.63 -3.05
C ILE A 153 12.36 -11.57 -4.08
N HIS A 154 13.68 -11.73 -4.09
CA HIS A 154 14.40 -12.54 -5.08
C HIS A 154 14.09 -14.05 -5.00
N TYR A 155 13.51 -14.50 -3.88
CA TYR A 155 13.03 -15.87 -3.69
C TYR A 155 11.54 -16.04 -4.04
N THR A 156 10.89 -14.99 -4.55
CA THR A 156 9.47 -14.97 -4.89
C THR A 156 9.32 -14.90 -6.41
N SER A 157 8.38 -15.66 -6.98
CA SER A 157 8.04 -15.50 -8.39
C SER A 157 7.34 -14.17 -8.61
N LEU A 158 7.96 -13.29 -9.40
CA LEU A 158 7.30 -12.08 -9.88
C LEU A 158 6.43 -12.46 -11.08
N SER A 159 5.14 -12.12 -11.03
CA SER A 159 4.30 -12.21 -12.21
C SER A 159 4.85 -11.22 -13.26
N PRO A 160 5.19 -11.68 -14.47
CA PRO A 160 5.62 -10.76 -15.52
C PRO A 160 4.49 -9.77 -15.83
N TYR A 161 4.88 -8.56 -16.27
CA TYR A 161 3.92 -7.64 -16.85
C TYR A 161 3.48 -8.17 -18.22
N GLU A 162 2.32 -8.80 -18.25
CA GLU A 162 1.55 -8.98 -19.49
C GLU A 162 0.88 -7.63 -19.77
N GLY A 163 1.44 -6.84 -20.69
CA GLY A 163 0.74 -5.66 -21.22
C GLY A 163 -0.57 -6.08 -21.88
N GLU A 164 -1.65 -5.28 -21.77
CA GLU A 164 -3.03 -5.37 -22.33
C GLU A 164 -3.60 -6.70 -22.89
N VAL A 165 -3.02 -7.84 -22.58
CA VAL A 165 -3.39 -9.16 -23.05
C VAL A 165 -4.10 -9.83 -21.89
N LEU A 166 -5.43 -9.70 -21.94
CA LEU A 166 -6.42 -10.58 -21.31
C LEU A 166 -5.99 -11.23 -19.99
N SER A 167 -5.87 -10.41 -18.95
CA SER A 167 -5.87 -10.91 -17.57
C SER A 167 -7.10 -11.80 -17.35
N LYS A 168 -6.96 -12.99 -16.73
CA LYS A 168 -8.09 -13.86 -16.33
C LYS A 168 -9.17 -13.12 -15.52
N ASN A 169 -8.81 -12.02 -14.86
CA ASN A 169 -9.74 -11.14 -14.17
C ASN A 169 -10.69 -10.41 -15.14
N ASN A 170 -10.25 -10.09 -16.36
CA ASN A 170 -11.12 -9.53 -17.41
C ASN A 170 -12.12 -10.56 -17.94
N LEU A 171 -11.77 -11.85 -17.94
CA LEU A 171 -12.71 -12.90 -18.33
C LEU A 171 -13.83 -13.06 -17.27
N PHE A 172 -13.48 -13.01 -15.99
CA PHE A 172 -14.45 -13.06 -14.89
C PHE A 172 -15.31 -11.78 -14.76
N ASN A 173 -14.74 -10.60 -15.07
CA ASN A 173 -15.47 -9.34 -15.15
C ASN A 173 -16.35 -9.23 -16.42
N LEU A 174 -16.06 -10.01 -17.47
CA LEU A 174 -16.95 -10.10 -18.64
C LEU A 174 -18.28 -10.80 -18.30
N PHE A 175 -18.23 -11.81 -17.42
CA PHE A 175 -19.42 -12.59 -17.01
C PHE A 175 -20.22 -11.94 -15.88
N LYS A 176 -19.66 -10.95 -15.20
CA LYS A 176 -20.31 -10.26 -14.09
C LYS A 176 -20.31 -8.79 -14.45
N GLY A 177 -21.42 -8.27 -14.98
CA GLY A 177 -21.63 -6.88 -15.46
C GLY A 177 -21.41 -5.78 -14.41
N LYS A 178 -20.25 -5.79 -13.76
CA LYS A 178 -19.70 -4.79 -12.86
C LYS A 178 -18.59 -4.12 -13.64
N GLY A 179 -18.85 -2.89 -14.07
CA GLY A 179 -17.85 -2.04 -14.71
C GLY A 179 -16.53 -2.10 -13.95
N ASN A 180 -15.46 -2.36 -14.70
CA ASN A 180 -14.09 -2.31 -14.22
C ASN A 180 -13.92 -1.07 -13.33
N LYS A 181 -13.53 -1.25 -12.06
CA LYS A 181 -12.84 -0.16 -11.38
C LYS A 181 -11.53 0.03 -12.15
N PRO A 182 -11.29 1.18 -12.77
CA PRO A 182 -10.10 1.35 -13.59
C PRO A 182 -8.87 1.16 -12.70
N GLN A 183 -7.94 0.33 -13.17
CA GLN A 183 -6.52 0.61 -12.96
C GLN A 183 -6.31 2.10 -13.23
N GLU A 184 -5.66 2.80 -12.31
CA GLU A 184 -5.15 4.19 -12.44
C GLU A 184 -5.45 4.76 -13.82
N GLU A 185 -6.54 5.54 -13.92
CA GLU A 185 -6.96 6.22 -15.14
C GLU A 185 -5.79 7.09 -15.61
N HIS A 186 -4.88 6.48 -16.37
CA HIS A 186 -3.87 7.20 -17.11
C HIS A 186 -4.61 8.16 -18.02
N ASN A 187 -4.19 9.42 -17.98
CA ASN A 187 -4.67 10.46 -18.86
C ASN A 187 -4.72 9.88 -20.28
N LYS A 188 -5.91 9.76 -20.89
CA LYS A 188 -6.11 9.07 -22.20
C LYS A 188 -5.27 9.64 -23.34
N ASN A 189 -4.56 10.73 -23.09
CA ASN A 189 -3.75 11.49 -24.03
C ASN A 189 -2.23 11.43 -23.74
N ASP A 190 -1.76 10.74 -22.68
CA ASP A 190 -0.33 10.53 -22.45
C ASP A 190 0.14 9.25 -23.15
N ASP A 191 1.01 9.38 -24.15
CA ASP A 191 1.59 8.26 -24.89
C ASP A 191 2.68 7.52 -24.10
N LYS A 192 3.08 8.02 -22.93
CA LYS A 192 4.13 7.50 -22.03
C LYS A 192 5.55 7.51 -22.57
N PHE A 193 5.75 7.78 -23.86
CA PHE A 193 7.03 7.60 -24.54
C PHE A 193 7.62 8.88 -25.10
N SER A 194 6.79 9.89 -25.38
CA SER A 194 7.28 11.18 -25.87
C SER A 194 7.94 11.99 -24.76
N ASP A 195 8.88 12.83 -25.18
CA ASP A 195 9.47 13.87 -24.34
C ASP A 195 8.36 14.82 -23.84
N LEU A 196 8.52 15.34 -22.63
CA LEU A 196 7.53 16.15 -21.94
C LEU A 196 7.85 17.64 -22.07
N THR A 197 6.87 18.39 -22.54
CA THR A 197 6.83 19.84 -22.36
C THR A 197 6.40 20.19 -20.94
N ALA A 198 6.64 21.43 -20.50
CA ALA A 198 6.23 21.89 -19.18
C ALA A 198 4.72 21.69 -18.91
N THR A 199 3.87 22.01 -19.90
CA THR A 199 2.42 21.84 -19.79
C THR A 199 2.03 20.37 -19.64
N ASN A 200 2.64 19.48 -20.43
CA ASN A 200 2.35 18.05 -20.34
C ASN A 200 2.86 17.45 -19.02
N TYR A 201 4.03 17.89 -18.54
CA TYR A 201 4.57 17.47 -17.25
C TYR A 201 3.65 17.89 -16.10
N LEU A 202 3.21 19.16 -16.06
CA LEU A 202 2.28 19.64 -15.03
C LEU A 202 1.02 18.79 -14.98
N LYS A 203 0.38 18.59 -16.14
CA LYS A 203 -0.88 17.86 -16.23
C LYS A 203 -0.75 16.38 -15.88
N TRP A 204 0.26 15.71 -16.43
CA TRP A 204 0.37 14.24 -16.35
C TRP A 204 1.10 13.77 -15.11
N ARG A 205 1.91 14.63 -14.48
CA ARG A 205 2.72 14.25 -13.33
C ARG A 205 2.36 15.02 -12.07
N LEU A 206 2.42 16.35 -12.10
CA LEU A 206 2.23 17.16 -10.90
C LEU A 206 0.76 17.15 -10.46
N GLU A 207 -0.16 17.55 -11.35
CA GLU A 207 -1.59 17.65 -11.07
C GLU A 207 -2.20 16.27 -10.80
N ASP A 208 -1.81 15.25 -11.56
CA ASP A 208 -2.24 13.88 -11.32
C ASP A 208 -1.88 13.42 -9.90
N GLN A 209 -0.63 13.63 -9.48
CA GLN A 209 -0.17 13.24 -8.15
C GLN A 209 -0.83 14.07 -7.05
N PHE A 210 -0.96 15.39 -7.23
CA PHE A 210 -1.66 16.28 -6.31
C PHE A 210 -3.11 15.81 -6.08
N ASN A 211 -3.84 15.56 -7.17
CA ASN A 211 -5.22 15.10 -7.11
C ASN A 211 -5.32 13.73 -6.44
N TRP A 212 -4.36 12.84 -6.71
CA TRP A 212 -4.27 11.54 -6.04
C TRP A 212 -4.10 11.70 -4.52
N TYR A 213 -3.15 12.52 -4.06
CA TYR A 213 -2.95 12.77 -2.63
C TYR A 213 -4.21 13.38 -1.99
N ARG A 214 -4.80 14.44 -2.56
CA ARG A 214 -6.02 15.07 -2.03
C ARG A 214 -7.22 14.13 -1.96
N LYS A 215 -7.37 13.25 -2.95
CA LYS A 215 -8.43 12.22 -2.93
C LYS A 215 -8.15 11.19 -1.84
N LYS A 216 -6.89 10.80 -1.67
CA LYS A 216 -6.46 9.77 -0.72
C LYS A 216 -6.54 10.25 0.73
N THR A 217 -6.17 11.50 1.02
CA THR A 217 -6.28 12.11 2.35
C THR A 217 -7.72 12.12 2.84
N ARG A 218 -8.69 12.52 1.99
CA ARG A 218 -10.13 12.44 2.32
C ARG A 218 -10.61 11.03 2.67
N GLN A 219 -10.03 10.00 2.08
CA GLN A 219 -10.37 8.61 2.39
C GLN A 219 -9.74 8.16 3.71
N LEU A 220 -8.48 8.54 3.95
CA LEU A 220 -7.76 8.22 5.18
C LEU A 220 -8.37 8.94 6.39
N ASP A 221 -8.73 10.20 6.22
CA ASP A 221 -9.40 11.02 7.24
C ASP A 221 -10.73 10.37 7.70
N LYS A 222 -11.56 9.93 6.76
CA LYS A 222 -12.79 9.18 7.08
C LYS A 222 -12.51 7.86 7.77
N GLN A 223 -11.47 7.13 7.35
CA GLN A 223 -11.08 5.88 8.00
C GLN A 223 -10.61 6.14 9.43
N LEU A 224 -9.75 7.13 9.64
CA LEU A 224 -9.21 7.50 10.94
C LEU A 224 -10.35 7.79 11.93
N HIS A 225 -11.25 8.71 11.57
CA HIS A 225 -12.38 9.07 12.40
C HIS A 225 -13.31 7.89 12.67
N TYR A 226 -13.62 7.08 11.65
CA TYR A 226 -14.50 5.92 11.82
C TYR A 226 -13.95 4.92 12.84
N PHE A 227 -12.67 4.55 12.73
CA PHE A 227 -12.05 3.60 13.65
C PHE A 227 -11.81 4.20 15.04
N GLN A 228 -11.39 5.46 15.15
CA GLN A 228 -11.21 6.14 16.44
C GLN A 228 -12.52 6.24 17.23
N TRP A 229 -13.61 6.68 16.59
CA TRP A 229 -14.93 6.67 17.22
C TRP A 229 -15.36 5.28 17.65
N GLY A 230 -15.07 4.27 16.82
CA GLY A 230 -15.31 2.88 17.18
C GLY A 230 -14.57 2.45 18.45
N VAL A 231 -13.28 2.81 18.59
CA VAL A 231 -12.49 2.54 19.80
C VAL A 231 -13.13 3.20 21.03
N TYR A 232 -13.50 4.48 20.95
CA TYR A 232 -14.10 5.19 22.08
C TYR A 232 -15.47 4.63 22.47
N ILE A 233 -16.33 4.32 21.48
CA ILE A 233 -17.63 3.73 21.73
C ILE A 233 -17.49 2.35 22.38
N LEU A 234 -16.59 1.50 21.88
CA LEU A 234 -16.35 0.17 22.45
C LEU A 234 -15.75 0.25 23.86
N GLY A 235 -14.86 1.20 24.12
CA GLY A 235 -14.37 1.47 25.48
C GLY A 235 -15.50 1.87 26.43
N GLY A 236 -16.39 2.78 26.00
CA GLY A 236 -17.57 3.18 26.76
C GLY A 236 -18.56 2.04 26.99
N ILE A 237 -18.78 1.18 26.00
CA ILE A 237 -19.59 -0.05 26.13
C ILE A 237 -18.98 -0.96 27.20
N GLY A 238 -17.65 -1.14 27.21
CA GLY A 238 -16.97 -1.93 28.24
C GLY A 238 -17.25 -1.41 29.65
N THR A 239 -17.14 -0.09 29.87
CA THR A 239 -17.48 0.53 31.16
C THR A 239 -18.97 0.35 31.51
N PHE A 240 -19.87 0.51 30.55
CA PHE A 240 -21.30 0.33 30.76
C PHE A 240 -21.67 -1.11 31.13
N LEU A 241 -21.05 -2.11 30.50
CA LEU A 241 -21.28 -3.53 30.77
C LEU A 241 -20.97 -3.91 32.22
N VAL A 242 -19.93 -3.33 32.81
CA VAL A 242 -19.63 -3.48 34.24
C VAL A 242 -20.79 -2.95 35.09
N ALA A 243 -21.29 -1.75 34.78
CA ALA A 243 -22.37 -1.13 35.55
C ALA A 243 -23.67 -1.95 35.55
N VAL A 244 -23.97 -2.67 34.46
CA VAL A 244 -25.16 -3.54 34.35
C VAL A 244 -24.91 -5.00 34.75
N LYS A 245 -23.78 -5.29 35.41
CA LYS A 245 -23.38 -6.63 35.87
C LYS A 245 -23.22 -7.67 34.75
N GLN A 246 -22.82 -7.22 33.56
CA GLN A 246 -22.50 -8.06 32.39
C GLN A 246 -20.98 -8.09 32.13
N GLU A 247 -20.20 -8.21 33.22
CA GLU A 247 -18.74 -8.10 33.22
C GLU A 247 -18.07 -9.07 32.25
N ILE A 248 -18.66 -10.24 32.02
CA ILE A 248 -18.11 -11.26 31.14
C ILE A 248 -18.00 -10.80 29.66
N TRP A 249 -18.87 -9.87 29.24
CA TRP A 249 -18.87 -9.33 27.88
C TRP A 249 -17.86 -8.20 27.67
N VAL A 250 -17.26 -7.67 28.74
CA VAL A 250 -16.24 -6.61 28.66
C VAL A 250 -15.04 -7.05 27.85
N ALA A 251 -14.65 -8.34 27.96
CA ALA A 251 -13.57 -8.90 27.15
C ALA A 251 -13.83 -8.75 25.64
N VAL A 252 -15.08 -8.93 25.19
CA VAL A 252 -15.46 -8.79 23.78
C VAL A 252 -15.34 -7.35 23.32
N SER A 253 -15.85 -6.38 24.11
CA SER A 253 -15.72 -4.96 23.76
C SER A 253 -14.26 -4.52 23.69
N THR A 254 -13.42 -4.99 24.61
CA THR A 254 -11.98 -4.66 24.66
C THR A 254 -11.25 -5.21 23.45
N VAL A 255 -11.50 -6.47 23.07
CA VAL A 255 -10.84 -7.07 21.89
C VAL A 255 -11.30 -6.41 20.59
N LEU A 256 -12.57 -6.03 20.47
CA LEU A 256 -13.04 -5.27 19.31
C LEU A 256 -12.37 -3.89 19.23
N ALA A 257 -12.20 -3.20 20.36
CA ALA A 257 -11.48 -1.92 20.40
C ALA A 257 -10.02 -2.11 19.99
N ALA A 258 -9.36 -3.15 20.50
CA ALA A 258 -7.99 -3.51 20.11
C ALA A 258 -7.87 -3.78 18.61
N VAL A 259 -8.82 -4.50 17.99
CA VAL A 259 -8.82 -4.73 16.54
C VAL A 259 -8.88 -3.43 15.74
N PHE A 260 -9.69 -2.46 16.16
CA PHE A 260 -9.78 -1.17 15.49
C PHE A 260 -8.47 -0.37 15.63
N SER A 261 -7.88 -0.35 16.83
CA SER A 261 -6.56 0.25 17.06
C SER A 261 -5.48 -0.41 16.21
N SER A 262 -5.42 -1.75 16.17
CA SER A 262 -4.46 -2.48 15.33
C SER A 262 -4.63 -2.19 13.85
N PHE A 263 -5.87 -1.97 13.37
CA PHE A 263 -6.08 -1.60 11.97
C PHE A 263 -5.50 -0.22 11.63
N LEU A 264 -5.67 0.76 12.53
CA LEU A 264 -5.08 2.10 12.37
C LEU A 264 -3.55 2.05 12.37
N GLU A 265 -2.99 1.25 13.27
CA GLU A 265 -1.56 1.11 13.47
C GLU A 265 -0.85 0.39 12.33
N ILE A 266 -1.33 -0.80 11.94
CA ILE A 266 -0.69 -1.62 10.88
C ILE A 266 -0.69 -0.85 9.54
N LYS A 267 -1.69 0.00 9.29
CA LYS A 267 -1.76 0.82 8.07
C LYS A 267 -1.07 2.17 8.20
N ARG A 268 -0.58 2.54 9.39
CA ARG A 268 -0.04 3.87 9.71
C ARG A 268 -0.95 4.98 9.15
N VAL A 269 -2.26 4.89 9.41
CA VAL A 269 -3.29 5.74 8.77
C VAL A 269 -3.02 7.22 9.03
N GLU A 270 -2.71 7.57 10.27
CA GLU A 270 -2.46 8.96 10.69
C GLU A 270 -1.19 9.53 10.07
N ALA A 271 -0.05 8.82 10.20
CA ALA A 271 1.21 9.26 9.62
C ALA A 271 1.11 9.42 8.09
N THR A 272 0.46 8.46 7.41
CA THR A 272 0.21 8.54 5.96
C THR A 272 -0.70 9.71 5.59
N LEU A 273 -1.73 10.01 6.40
CA LEU A 273 -2.63 11.15 6.19
C LEU A 273 -1.86 12.47 6.27
N ILE A 274 -1.02 12.63 7.29
CA ILE A 274 -0.19 13.83 7.50
C ILE A 274 0.80 13.99 6.33
N ALA A 275 1.54 12.93 5.99
CA ALA A 275 2.51 12.95 4.91
C ALA A 275 1.88 13.31 3.55
N TYR A 276 0.71 12.76 3.24
CA TYR A 276 0.01 13.10 2.00
C TYR A 276 -0.55 14.52 1.97
N ASN A 277 -1.00 15.06 3.11
CA ASN A 277 -1.40 16.47 3.17
C ASN A 277 -0.20 17.39 2.92
N GLN A 278 0.92 17.14 3.60
CA GLN A 278 2.15 17.93 3.40
C GLN A 278 2.61 17.86 1.94
N ALA A 279 2.70 16.66 1.35
CA ALA A 279 3.10 16.51 -0.04
C ALA A 279 2.12 17.19 -1.01
N ALA A 280 0.81 17.16 -0.72
CA ALA A 280 -0.18 17.86 -1.54
C ALA A 280 -0.05 19.39 -1.45
N ASP A 281 0.24 19.92 -0.26
CA ASP A 281 0.47 21.35 -0.05
C ASP A 281 1.77 21.79 -0.76
N ASP A 282 2.85 21.04 -0.62
CA ASP A 282 4.12 21.29 -1.33
C ASP A 282 3.95 21.29 -2.86
N LEU A 283 3.20 20.31 -3.41
CA LEU A 283 2.92 20.26 -4.86
C LEU A 283 2.04 21.43 -5.32
N TYR A 284 1.10 21.87 -4.48
CA TYR A 284 0.27 23.04 -4.77
C TYR A 284 1.11 24.33 -4.79
N ASP A 285 2.04 24.46 -3.85
CA ASP A 285 2.97 25.60 -3.79
C ASP A 285 3.89 25.64 -5.01
N ILE A 286 4.38 24.47 -5.46
CA ILE A 286 5.16 24.37 -6.71
C ILE A 286 4.32 24.81 -7.92
N SER A 287 3.06 24.36 -8.02
CA SER A 287 2.16 24.76 -9.11
C SER A 287 1.85 26.26 -9.10
N THR A 288 1.64 26.82 -7.91
CA THR A 288 1.37 28.25 -7.70
C THR A 288 2.57 29.09 -8.07
N TRP A 289 3.78 28.69 -7.62
CA TRP A 289 5.04 29.30 -8.01
C TRP A 289 5.23 29.26 -9.53
N TRP A 290 5.01 28.11 -10.17
CA TRP A 290 5.14 28.00 -11.62
C TRP A 290 4.20 28.94 -12.38
N SER A 291 2.97 29.07 -11.88
CA SER A 291 1.93 29.91 -12.48
C SER A 291 2.24 31.40 -12.38
N SER A 292 3.05 31.83 -11.40
CA SER A 292 3.45 33.23 -11.23
C SER A 292 4.61 33.66 -12.13
N LEU A 293 5.33 32.71 -12.74
CA LEU A 293 6.46 33.01 -13.63
C LEU A 293 5.99 33.57 -14.98
N SER A 294 6.79 34.49 -15.54
CA SER A 294 6.67 34.92 -16.94
C SER A 294 7.03 33.79 -17.90
N ASP A 295 6.62 33.88 -19.17
CA ASP A 295 6.89 32.81 -20.14
C ASP A 295 8.38 32.58 -20.37
N GLN A 296 9.19 33.65 -20.38
CA GLN A 296 10.66 33.51 -20.44
C GLN A 296 11.20 32.80 -19.20
N ALA A 297 10.76 33.19 -18.00
CA ALA A 297 11.20 32.56 -16.76
C ALA A 297 10.76 31.08 -16.69
N LYS A 298 9.62 30.70 -17.26
CA LYS A 298 9.18 29.30 -17.34
C LYS A 298 10.13 28.45 -18.18
N LEU A 299 10.62 28.96 -19.29
CA LEU A 299 11.61 28.24 -20.12
C LEU A 299 12.89 27.96 -19.32
N ASP A 300 13.39 28.97 -18.61
CA ASP A 300 14.64 28.88 -17.84
C ASP A 300 14.48 28.01 -16.57
N ASN A 301 13.26 27.89 -16.02
CA ASN A 301 13.00 27.20 -14.75
C ASN A 301 12.29 25.84 -14.90
N PHE A 302 12.12 25.33 -16.13
CA PHE A 302 11.45 24.04 -16.33
C PHE A 302 12.16 22.88 -15.61
N GLU A 303 13.49 22.86 -15.63
CA GLU A 303 14.26 21.87 -14.87
C GLU A 303 13.98 21.96 -13.37
N LEU A 304 13.95 23.17 -12.82
CA LEU A 304 13.68 23.40 -11.40
C LEU A 304 12.27 22.92 -11.01
N LEU A 305 11.27 23.14 -11.87
CA LEU A 305 9.91 22.62 -11.68
C LEU A 305 9.92 21.09 -11.52
N VAL A 306 10.54 20.39 -12.46
CA VAL A 306 10.55 18.93 -12.49
C VAL A 306 11.32 18.38 -11.29
N LEU A 307 12.50 18.93 -11.00
CA LEU A 307 13.33 18.45 -9.90
C LEU A 307 12.69 18.69 -8.54
N LYS A 308 12.04 19.85 -8.31
CA LYS A 308 11.29 20.10 -7.07
C LYS A 308 10.14 19.10 -6.93
N THR A 309 9.33 18.94 -7.97
CA THR A 309 8.18 18.02 -7.99
C THR A 309 8.60 16.58 -7.69
N GLU A 310 9.59 16.04 -8.42
CA GLU A 310 10.05 14.67 -8.21
C GLU A 310 10.80 14.49 -6.88
N THR A 311 11.36 15.56 -6.31
CA THR A 311 11.97 15.49 -4.97
C THR A 311 10.90 15.41 -3.90
N THR A 312 9.87 16.25 -3.94
CA THR A 312 8.72 16.21 -3.02
C THR A 312 8.02 14.84 -3.03
N ILE A 313 7.77 14.28 -4.21
CA ILE A 313 7.13 12.96 -4.32
C ILE A 313 8.05 11.86 -3.80
N GLN A 314 9.35 11.95 -4.08
CA GLN A 314 10.32 10.96 -3.62
C GLN A 314 10.58 11.03 -2.11
N SER A 315 10.58 12.22 -1.50
CA SER A 315 10.75 12.38 -0.05
C SER A 315 9.56 11.82 0.70
N GLU A 316 8.33 12.07 0.22
CA GLU A 316 7.13 11.45 0.78
C GLU A 316 7.23 9.93 0.72
N ASN A 317 7.46 9.37 -0.47
CA ASN A 317 7.52 7.92 -0.65
C ASN A 317 8.68 7.27 0.15
N ALA A 318 9.82 7.93 0.28
CA ALA A 318 10.93 7.45 1.11
C ALA A 318 10.56 7.46 2.61
N GLY A 319 9.93 8.53 3.09
CA GLY A 319 9.42 8.62 4.46
C GLY A 319 8.40 7.53 4.75
N TRP A 320 7.42 7.34 3.87
CA TRP A 320 6.43 6.28 3.97
C TRP A 320 7.05 4.86 4.00
N VAL A 321 8.05 4.60 3.14
CA VAL A 321 8.79 3.32 3.14
C VAL A 321 9.46 3.08 4.49
N GLN A 322 10.08 4.12 5.07
CA GLN A 322 10.75 4.02 6.35
C GLN A 322 9.75 3.77 7.49
N GLU A 323 8.69 4.58 7.59
CA GLU A 323 7.64 4.42 8.60
C GLU A 323 7.01 3.01 8.59
N MET A 324 6.77 2.47 7.40
CA MET A 324 6.20 1.13 7.25
C MET A 324 7.20 0.02 7.59
N ASN A 325 8.48 0.21 7.28
CA ASN A 325 9.54 -0.73 7.69
C ASN A 325 9.71 -0.76 9.20
N ASP A 326 9.65 0.41 9.86
CA ASP A 326 9.72 0.53 11.31
C ASP A 326 8.51 -0.17 11.95
N ALA A 327 7.30 0.05 11.41
CA ALA A 327 6.07 -0.64 11.84
C ALA A 327 6.17 -2.16 11.75
N LEU A 328 6.71 -2.68 10.64
CA LEU A 328 6.88 -4.12 10.49
C LEU A 328 7.94 -4.67 11.46
N THR A 329 9.02 -3.93 11.66
CA THR A 329 10.10 -4.36 12.57
C THR A 329 9.60 -4.44 14.01
N GLU A 330 8.84 -3.45 14.44
CA GLU A 330 8.15 -3.42 15.74
C GLU A 330 7.22 -4.64 15.88
N LEU A 331 6.34 -4.84 14.90
CA LEU A 331 5.37 -5.94 14.89
C LEU A 331 6.05 -7.33 14.94
N TYR A 332 7.13 -7.55 14.20
CA TYR A 332 7.86 -8.82 14.23
C TYR A 332 8.67 -8.98 15.53
N GLY A 333 9.18 -7.89 16.09
CA GLY A 333 9.88 -7.86 17.36
C GLY A 333 8.99 -8.32 18.52
N GLU A 334 7.75 -7.85 18.56
CA GLU A 334 6.75 -8.27 19.55
C GLU A 334 6.39 -9.76 19.41
N THR A 335 6.17 -10.22 18.18
CA THR A 335 5.81 -11.62 17.92
C THR A 335 6.90 -12.59 18.43
N LYS A 336 8.18 -12.25 18.21
CA LYS A 336 9.29 -13.08 18.66
C LYS A 336 9.42 -13.15 20.19
N LYS A 337 9.09 -12.06 20.91
CA LYS A 337 9.10 -12.05 22.39
C LYS A 337 8.06 -13.01 22.94
N LEU A 338 6.84 -12.97 22.39
CA LEU A 338 5.73 -13.85 22.79
C LEU A 338 6.06 -15.34 22.59
N ASP A 339 6.67 -15.71 21.46
CA ASP A 339 7.13 -17.09 21.21
C ASP A 339 8.16 -17.54 22.27
N THR A 340 9.07 -16.64 22.66
CA THR A 340 10.17 -16.96 23.58
C THR A 340 9.63 -17.15 25.01
N GLU A 341 8.75 -16.29 25.48
CA GLU A 341 8.12 -16.38 26.81
C GLU A 341 7.26 -17.65 26.94
N SER A 342 6.43 -17.98 25.94
CA SER A 342 5.65 -19.22 25.95
C SER A 342 6.52 -20.48 26.01
N SER A 343 7.71 -20.45 25.40
CA SER A 343 8.62 -21.61 25.38
C SER A 343 9.36 -21.83 26.70
N HIS A 344 9.49 -20.78 27.52
CA HIS A 344 10.05 -20.86 28.86
C HIS A 344 9.02 -21.31 29.90
N GLU A 345 7.75 -20.93 29.74
CA GLU A 345 6.67 -21.31 30.65
C GLU A 345 6.28 -22.79 30.56
N PHE A 346 6.44 -23.43 29.39
CA PHE A 346 6.24 -24.88 29.22
C PHE A 346 7.41 -25.75 29.72
N LYS A 347 8.51 -25.14 30.22
CA LYS A 347 9.70 -25.85 30.71
C LYS A 347 9.93 -25.74 32.23
N GLY A 348 9.05 -25.05 32.95
CA GLY A 348 8.99 -25.04 34.43
C GLY A 348 7.79 -25.84 34.91
#